data_AF-A0A8J5MND1-F1
#
_entry.id   AF-A0A8J5MND1-F1
#
_cell.length_a   1.000
_cell.length_b   1.000
_cell.length_c   1.000
_cell.angle_alpha   90.00
_cell.angle_beta   90.00
_cell.angle_gamma   90.00
#
_symmetry.space_group_name_H-M   'P 1'
#
loop_
_entity.id
_entity.type
_entity.pdbx_description
1 polymer ?
#
loop_
_entity_poly.entity_id
_entity_poly.type
_entity_poly.pdbx_seq_one_letter_code
_entity_poly.pdbx_strand_id
1 'polypeptide(L)'
;MEINKSLGELPDISTPDMEAQKYAGSILLPDTDVVFRNIKNAKRFAIDIGGSLTKIAYYSTVSHRKVLYRYNAEKDSAASVDGDDYQYESSETERLHFVKFETKYIEHCLDFIRNHLVFSKESMAGKSIKATGGGAYKYAELIQQKLGLT
;
A
#
# COMPACT_ATOMS: atom_id res chain seq x y z
N MET A 1 61.32 21.18 -54.65
CA MET A 1 59.94 20.65 -54.64
C MET A 1 59.49 20.72 -53.20
N GLU A 2 58.86 21.84 -52.84
CA GLU A 2 58.32 22.08 -51.50
C GLU A 2 57.06 21.25 -51.28
N ILE A 3 56.91 20.68 -50.08
CA ILE A 3 55.65 20.13 -49.61
C ILE A 3 55.44 20.70 -48.19
N ASN A 4 54.76 21.85 -48.14
CA ASN A 4 54.24 22.43 -46.91
C ASN A 4 53.04 21.60 -46.46
N LYS A 5 53.12 21.00 -45.27
CA LYS A 5 51.98 20.37 -44.60
C LYS A 5 51.57 21.29 -43.46
N SER A 6 50.41 21.94 -43.60
CA SER A 6 49.84 22.78 -42.55
C SER A 6 49.51 21.92 -41.33
N LEU A 7 50.01 22.33 -40.17
CA LEU A 7 49.48 21.90 -38.88
C LEU A 7 48.27 22.79 -38.62
N GLY A 8 47.07 22.21 -38.71
CA GLY A 8 45.86 22.84 -38.20
C GLY A 8 45.94 22.97 -36.68
N GLU A 9 45.59 24.13 -36.16
CA GLU A 9 45.53 24.39 -34.72
C GLU A 9 44.44 23.52 -34.05
N LEU A 10 44.76 23.01 -32.87
CA LEU A 10 43.87 22.22 -32.02
C LEU A 10 42.81 23.14 -31.39
N PRO A 11 41.55 22.69 -31.23
CA PRO A 11 40.52 23.51 -30.60
C PRO A 11 40.84 23.76 -29.12
N ASP A 12 40.64 25.01 -28.71
CA ASP A 12 40.82 25.53 -27.34
C ASP A 12 39.84 24.86 -26.36
N ILE A 13 40.37 24.08 -25.42
CA ILE A 13 39.63 23.43 -24.34
C ILE A 13 39.58 24.40 -23.17
N SER A 14 38.70 25.41 -23.23
CA SER A 14 38.50 26.33 -22.11
C SER A 14 37.07 26.85 -21.92
N THR A 15 36.06 26.05 -22.27
CA THR A 15 34.68 26.27 -21.83
C THR A 15 34.14 25.05 -21.08
N PRO A 16 33.86 25.13 -19.76
CA PRO A 16 33.07 24.11 -19.11
C PRO A 16 31.63 24.20 -19.65
N ASP A 17 31.18 23.17 -20.35
CA ASP A 17 29.77 22.96 -20.69
C ASP A 17 28.98 22.87 -19.38
N MET A 18 28.46 24.01 -18.92
CA MET A 18 27.44 24.08 -17.89
C MET A 18 26.06 23.77 -18.50
N GLU A 19 25.92 22.64 -19.19
CA GLU A 19 24.61 21.99 -19.28
C GLU A 19 24.44 21.17 -18.01
N ALA A 20 23.93 21.83 -16.97
CA ALA A 20 23.37 21.15 -15.82
C ALA A 20 22.26 20.22 -16.35
N GLN A 21 22.63 18.96 -16.56
CA GLN A 21 21.75 17.87 -16.90
C GLN A 21 20.56 17.96 -15.94
N LYS A 22 19.38 18.28 -16.49
CA LYS A 22 18.13 18.42 -15.75
C LYS A 22 17.75 17.03 -15.25
N TYR A 23 18.42 16.58 -14.18
CA TYR A 23 18.07 15.37 -13.47
C TYR A 23 16.58 15.48 -13.15
N ALA A 24 15.82 14.46 -13.55
CA ALA A 24 14.40 14.40 -13.27
C ALA A 24 14.19 14.68 -11.78
N GLY A 25 13.48 15.78 -11.47
CA GLY A 25 13.20 16.16 -10.09
C GLY A 25 12.52 15.00 -9.37
N SER A 26 12.94 14.71 -8.16
CA SER A 26 12.28 13.70 -7.32
C SER A 26 10.82 14.08 -7.12
N ILE A 27 9.90 13.16 -7.40
CA ILE A 27 8.50 13.34 -7.03
C ILE A 27 8.41 13.10 -5.53
N LEU A 28 7.98 14.13 -4.78
CA LEU A 28 7.59 13.97 -3.39
C LEU A 28 6.32 13.12 -3.38
N LEU A 29 6.46 11.87 -2.94
CA LEU A 29 5.29 11.06 -2.62
C LEU A 29 4.66 11.67 -1.37
N PRO A 30 3.31 11.78 -1.30
CA PRO A 30 2.66 12.14 -0.06
C PRO A 30 3.12 11.19 1.04
N ASP A 31 3.32 11.71 2.25
CA ASP A 31 3.67 10.92 3.45
C ASP A 31 2.69 9.75 3.54
N THR A 32 3.14 8.61 3.04
CA THR A 32 2.29 7.44 2.85
C THR A 32 2.37 6.64 4.14
N ASP A 33 1.93 7.27 5.23
CA ASP A 33 1.96 6.71 6.59
C ASP A 33 1.12 5.43 6.72
N VAL A 34 0.40 5.05 5.67
CA VAL A 34 -0.46 3.87 5.65
C VAL A 34 -0.23 3.03 4.39
N VAL A 35 0.94 2.40 4.31
CA VAL A 35 1.25 1.33 3.34
C VAL A 35 0.18 0.23 3.39
N PHE A 36 -0.35 -0.05 4.58
CA PHE A 36 -1.37 -1.07 4.83
C PHE A 36 -2.70 -0.46 5.26
N ARG A 37 -3.54 -0.08 4.30
CA ARG A 37 -4.87 0.47 4.56
C ARG A 37 -5.82 -0.57 5.16
N ASN A 38 -6.49 -0.20 6.24
CA ASN A 38 -7.54 -1.03 6.84
C ASN A 38 -7.08 -2.44 7.23
N ILE A 39 -5.80 -2.60 7.58
CA ILE A 39 -5.21 -3.91 7.91
C ILE A 39 -5.83 -4.54 9.17
N LYS A 40 -6.34 -3.72 10.10
CA LYS A 40 -7.04 -4.20 11.30
C LYS A 40 -8.25 -5.09 10.96
N ASN A 41 -8.89 -4.83 9.82
CA ASN A 41 -10.04 -5.58 9.31
C ASN A 41 -9.64 -6.62 8.24
N ALA A 42 -8.34 -6.91 8.09
CA ALA A 42 -7.87 -7.89 7.12
C ALA A 42 -8.21 -9.32 7.55
N LYS A 43 -8.79 -10.08 6.61
CA LYS A 43 -9.30 -11.44 6.87
C LYS A 43 -8.36 -12.52 6.37
N ARG A 44 -7.76 -12.38 5.18
CA ARG A 44 -6.80 -13.33 4.62
C ARG A 44 -5.66 -12.62 3.90
N PHE A 45 -4.51 -13.27 3.90
CA PHE A 45 -3.28 -12.79 3.27
C PHE A 45 -2.74 -13.81 2.27
N ALA A 46 -2.26 -13.30 1.14
CA ALA A 46 -1.43 -14.03 0.19
C ALA A 46 -0.11 -13.26 0.00
N ILE A 47 1.01 -13.98 0.00
CA ILE A 47 2.36 -13.41 -0.09
C ILE A 47 3.11 -14.10 -1.23
N ASP A 48 3.66 -13.33 -2.16
CA ASP A 48 4.59 -13.81 -3.19
C ASP A 48 5.98 -13.28 -2.90
N ILE A 49 6.91 -14.17 -2.54
CA ILE A 49 8.27 -13.82 -2.12
C ILE A 49 9.26 -14.21 -3.22
N GLY A 50 9.60 -13.23 -4.05
CA GLY A 50 10.67 -13.35 -5.03
C GLY A 50 12.05 -13.05 -4.45
N GLY A 51 13.10 -13.18 -5.28
CA GLY A 51 14.48 -12.88 -4.87
C GLY A 51 14.67 -11.43 -4.42
N SER A 52 14.12 -10.49 -5.18
CA SER A 52 14.30 -9.05 -4.92
C SER A 52 13.04 -8.34 -4.45
N LEU A 53 11.87 -8.82 -4.86
CA LEU A 53 10.59 -8.17 -4.61
C LEU A 53 9.64 -9.14 -3.91
N THR A 54 9.05 -8.68 -2.82
CA THR A 54 7.92 -9.34 -2.17
C THR A 54 6.64 -8.57 -2.43
N LYS A 55 5.54 -9.31 -2.64
CA LYS A 55 4.20 -8.76 -2.83
C LYS A 55 3.25 -9.36 -1.81
N ILE A 56 2.33 -8.56 -1.30
CA ILE A 56 1.27 -8.98 -0.40
C ILE A 56 -0.06 -8.55 -0.99
N ALA A 57 -1.00 -9.49 -1.03
CA ALA A 57 -2.40 -9.22 -1.28
C ALA A 57 -3.21 -9.60 -0.03
N TYR A 58 -4.13 -8.73 0.37
CA TYR A 58 -5.08 -9.03 1.44
C TYR A 58 -6.41 -8.35 1.17
N TYR A 59 -7.49 -8.94 1.65
CA TYR A 59 -8.78 -8.29 1.63
C TYR A 59 -9.23 -7.91 3.04
N SER A 60 -9.88 -6.76 3.16
CA SER A 60 -10.46 -6.25 4.40
C SER A 60 -11.89 -5.76 4.19
N THR A 61 -12.69 -5.75 5.25
CA THR A 61 -14.05 -5.19 5.21
C THR A 61 -14.04 -3.71 5.54
N VAL A 62 -14.77 -2.93 4.74
CA VAL A 62 -15.00 -1.50 4.94
C VAL A 62 -16.49 -1.29 5.16
N SER A 63 -16.86 -0.82 6.35
CA SER A 63 -18.23 -0.48 6.69
C SER A 63 -18.56 0.93 6.19
N HIS A 64 -19.67 1.05 5.48
CA HIS A 64 -20.25 2.31 5.03
C HIS A 64 -21.53 2.57 5.80
N ARG A 65 -21.69 3.80 6.29
CA ARG A 65 -22.93 4.26 6.92
C ARG A 65 -23.51 5.39 6.09
N LYS A 66 -24.72 5.19 5.58
CA LYS A 66 -25.48 6.20 4.85
C LYS A 66 -26.65 6.69 5.70
N VAL A 67 -26.94 7.98 5.62
CA VAL A 67 -28.13 8.58 6.21
C VAL A 67 -29.23 8.57 5.16
N LEU A 68 -30.38 7.99 5.48
CA LEU A 68 -31.56 8.01 4.65
C LEU A 68 -32.48 9.12 5.17
N TYR A 69 -32.74 10.12 4.33
CA TYR A 69 -33.74 11.15 4.59
C TYR A 69 -35.08 10.68 4.02
N ARG A 70 -36.09 10.46 4.88
CA ARG A 70 -37.46 10.32 4.39
C ARG A 70 -37.96 11.70 4.01
N TYR A 71 -38.10 11.95 2.71
CA TYR A 71 -38.80 13.15 2.25
C TYR A 71 -40.29 12.90 2.47
N ASN A 72 -40.87 13.53 3.50
CA ASN A 72 -42.31 13.55 3.70
C ASN A 72 -42.94 14.41 2.59
N ALA A 73 -43.16 13.83 1.41
CA ALA A 73 -44.18 14.34 0.50
C ALA A 73 -45.53 13.94 1.11
N GLU A 74 -46.41 14.92 1.33
CA GLU A 74 -47.71 14.83 2.03
C GLU A 74 -47.63 15.04 3.55
N LYS A 75 -47.65 16.33 3.94
CA LYS A 75 -48.07 16.74 5.27
C LYS A 75 -49.34 17.59 5.14
N ASP A 76 -50.48 16.92 5.03
CA ASP A 76 -51.71 17.44 5.60
C ASP A 76 -51.90 16.80 6.98
N SER A 77 -52.28 17.63 7.94
CA SER A 77 -52.67 17.31 9.32
C SER A 77 -51.58 17.47 10.39
N ALA A 78 -51.89 18.41 11.28
CA ALA A 78 -51.17 18.75 12.49
C ALA A 78 -51.14 17.60 13.50
N ALA A 79 -49.95 17.14 13.86
CA ALA A 79 -49.66 16.54 15.16
C ALA A 79 -48.15 16.66 15.44
N SER A 80 -47.84 17.19 16.61
CA SER A 80 -46.52 17.31 17.21
C SER A 80 -45.90 15.95 17.50
N VAL A 81 -44.72 15.65 16.93
CA VAL A 81 -43.75 14.69 17.51
C VAL A 81 -42.35 15.21 17.21
N ASP A 82 -41.59 15.35 18.30
CA ASP A 82 -40.20 15.75 18.41
C ASP A 82 -39.27 14.66 17.85
N GLY A 83 -38.19 15.08 17.17
CA GLY A 83 -37.14 14.18 16.67
C GLY A 83 -37.13 13.98 15.15
N ASP A 84 -36.13 14.56 14.49
CA ASP A 84 -35.77 14.20 13.11
C ASP A 84 -35.48 12.68 13.03
N ASP A 85 -36.35 11.90 12.37
CA ASP A 85 -36.21 10.45 12.18
C ASP A 85 -35.07 10.14 11.19
N TYR A 86 -33.82 10.18 11.66
CA TYR A 86 -32.66 9.78 10.87
C TYR A 86 -32.57 8.25 10.81
N GLN A 87 -32.97 7.65 9.69
CA GLN A 87 -32.74 6.23 9.46
C GLN A 87 -31.34 6.02 8.86
N TYR A 88 -30.52 5.20 9.51
CA TYR A 88 -29.19 4.86 9.02
C TYR A 88 -29.18 3.50 8.34
N GLU A 89 -28.55 3.42 7.18
CA GLU A 89 -28.25 2.16 6.51
C GLU A 89 -26.76 1.86 6.63
N SER A 90 -26.42 0.72 7.24
CA SER A 90 -25.06 0.21 7.33
C SER A 90 -24.86 -0.92 6.32
N SER A 91 -23.85 -0.80 5.46
CA SER A 91 -23.42 -1.88 4.56
C SER A 91 -21.94 -2.16 4.73
N GLU A 92 -21.53 -3.41 4.53
CA GLU A 92 -20.12 -3.80 4.49
C GLU A 92 -19.71 -4.14 3.06
N THR A 93 -18.51 -3.70 2.68
CA THR A 93 -17.92 -4.01 1.38
C THR A 93 -16.55 -4.64 1.59
N GLU A 94 -16.19 -5.60 0.74
CA GLU A 94 -14.86 -6.19 0.75
C GLU A 94 -13.93 -5.41 -0.18
N ARG A 95 -12.73 -5.11 0.29
CA ARG A 95 -11.71 -4.39 -0.48
C ARG A 95 -10.42 -5.18 -0.51
N LEU A 96 -9.93 -5.45 -1.73
CA LEU A 96 -8.62 -6.06 -1.98
C LEU A 96 -7.53 -4.98 -2.01
N HIS A 97 -6.42 -5.25 -1.34
CA HIS A 97 -5.26 -4.37 -1.23
C HIS A 97 -4.02 -5.08 -1.76
N PHE A 98 -3.12 -4.32 -2.37
CA PHE A 98 -1.84 -4.79 -2.87
C PHE A 98 -0.71 -3.95 -2.29
N VAL A 99 0.30 -4.62 -1.76
CA VAL A 99 1.52 -4.00 -1.21
C VAL A 99 2.71 -4.67 -1.86
N LYS A 100 3.74 -3.90 -2.19
CA LYS A 100 5.03 -4.42 -2.67
C LYS A 100 6.17 -3.73 -1.95
N PHE A 101 7.24 -4.47 -1.70
CA PHE A 101 8.44 -3.96 -1.03
C PHE A 101 9.64 -4.84 -1.41
N GLU A 102 10.86 -4.31 -1.24
CA GLU A 102 12.07 -5.09 -1.46
C GLU A 102 12.17 -6.25 -0.47
N THR A 103 12.45 -7.46 -0.95
CA THR A 103 12.50 -8.70 -0.14
C THR A 103 13.44 -8.58 1.07
N LYS A 104 14.47 -7.73 1.01
CA LYS A 104 15.37 -7.47 2.15
C LYS A 104 14.65 -6.94 3.40
N TYR A 105 13.47 -6.36 3.26
CA TYR A 105 12.65 -5.83 4.35
C TYR A 105 11.54 -6.79 4.82
N ILE A 106 11.58 -8.07 4.42
CA ILE A 106 10.55 -9.05 4.77
C ILE A 106 10.33 -9.15 6.28
N GLU A 107 11.40 -9.14 7.06
CA GLU A 107 11.28 -9.27 8.52
C GLU A 107 10.54 -8.08 9.15
N HIS A 108 10.95 -6.86 8.80
CA HIS A 108 10.27 -5.63 9.25
C HIS A 108 8.80 -5.61 8.83
N CYS A 109 8.48 -6.11 7.64
CA CYS A 109 7.11 -6.20 7.17
C CYS A 109 6.28 -7.22 7.99
N LEU A 110 6.84 -8.38 8.31
CA LEU A 110 6.18 -9.38 9.15
C LEU A 110 5.94 -8.85 10.58
N ASP A 111 6.90 -8.11 11.16
CA ASP A 111 6.71 -7.43 12.44
C ASP A 111 5.60 -6.38 12.37
N PHE A 112 5.57 -5.57 11.29
CA PHE A 112 4.51 -4.61 11.07
C PHE A 112 3.13 -5.30 11.03
N ILE A 113 3.00 -6.39 10.26
CA ILE A 113 1.76 -7.16 10.15
C ILE A 113 1.36 -7.74 11.51
N ARG A 114 2.29 -8.35 12.24
CA ARG A 114 2.07 -8.87 13.59
C ARG A 114 1.49 -7.78 14.50
N ASN A 115 2.18 -6.64 14.57
CA ASN A 115 1.80 -5.56 15.47
C ASN A 115 0.43 -4.95 15.14
N HIS A 116 0.03 -4.92 13.87
CA HIS A 116 -1.25 -4.33 13.47
C HIS A 116 -2.42 -5.32 13.43
N LEU A 117 -2.15 -6.62 13.37
CA LEU A 117 -3.18 -7.67 13.42
C LEU A 117 -3.50 -8.14 14.84
N VAL A 118 -2.52 -8.16 15.76
CA VAL A 118 -2.65 -8.76 17.10
C VAL A 118 -3.49 -7.93 18.09
N PHE A 119 -3.82 -6.67 17.78
CA PHE A 119 -4.69 -5.85 18.64
C PHE A 119 -6.18 -6.24 18.60
N SER A 120 -6.61 -7.15 17.72
CA SER A 120 -7.90 -7.85 17.88
C SER A 120 -7.64 -9.22 18.50
N LYS A 121 -8.13 -9.44 19.73
CA LYS A 121 -7.85 -10.62 20.58
C LYS A 121 -8.17 -11.99 19.97
N GLU A 122 -8.72 -12.05 18.75
CA GLU A 122 -9.13 -13.26 18.01
C GLU A 122 -8.38 -13.41 16.64
N SER A 123 -7.42 -12.54 16.33
CA SER A 123 -7.16 -12.12 14.94
C SER A 123 -6.15 -12.93 14.12
N MET A 124 -5.47 -13.94 14.67
CA MET A 124 -4.62 -14.83 13.84
C MET A 124 -4.91 -16.31 14.05
N ALA A 125 -5.58 -16.68 15.14
CA ALA A 125 -6.07 -18.04 15.35
C ALA A 125 -7.08 -18.37 14.23
N GLY A 126 -6.70 -19.28 13.34
CA GLY A 126 -7.51 -19.67 12.18
C GLY A 126 -7.30 -18.86 10.89
N LYS A 127 -6.44 -17.83 10.88
CA LYS A 127 -6.06 -17.15 9.63
C LYS A 127 -4.91 -17.89 8.96
N SER A 128 -5.18 -18.54 7.82
CA SER A 128 -4.13 -19.12 7.00
C SER A 128 -3.46 -18.06 6.12
N ILE A 129 -2.14 -18.00 6.12
CA ILE A 129 -1.38 -17.23 5.13
C ILE A 129 -0.99 -18.17 4.00
N LYS A 130 -1.27 -17.75 2.76
CA LYS A 130 -0.81 -18.47 1.57
C LYS A 130 0.46 -17.80 1.06
N ALA A 131 1.54 -18.55 0.93
CA ALA A 131 2.81 -18.05 0.44
C ALA A 131 3.22 -18.77 -0.86
N THR A 132 3.81 -18.04 -1.79
CA THR A 132 4.36 -18.55 -3.06
C THR A 132 5.70 -17.87 -3.38
N GLY A 133 6.33 -18.28 -4.48
CA GLY A 133 7.68 -17.87 -4.88
C GLY A 133 8.76 -18.66 -4.16
N GLY A 134 10.00 -18.59 -4.66
CA GLY A 134 11.13 -19.31 -4.06
C GLY A 134 11.42 -18.89 -2.61
N GLY A 135 11.08 -17.65 -2.25
CA GLY A 135 11.21 -17.16 -0.88
C GLY A 135 10.22 -17.77 0.10
N ALA A 136 9.07 -18.31 -0.35
CA ALA A 136 8.12 -18.96 0.56
C ALA A 136 8.76 -20.15 1.29
N TYR A 137 9.62 -20.91 0.60
CA TYR A 137 10.41 -21.97 1.22
C TYR A 137 11.51 -21.40 2.13
N LYS A 138 12.26 -20.41 1.64
CA LYS A 138 13.38 -19.78 2.37
C LYS A 138 12.96 -19.14 3.71
N TYR A 139 11.79 -18.50 3.76
CA TYR A 139 11.31 -17.75 4.92
C TYR A 139 10.17 -18.45 5.67
N ALA A 140 9.92 -19.74 5.42
CA ALA A 140 8.80 -20.48 6.00
C ALA A 140 8.80 -20.42 7.54
N GLU A 141 9.93 -20.74 8.17
CA GLU A 141 10.08 -20.71 9.64
C GLU A 141 9.92 -19.30 10.21
N LEU A 142 10.51 -18.29 9.55
CA LEU A 142 10.40 -16.89 9.96
C LEU A 142 8.93 -16.42 9.97
N ILE A 143 8.17 -16.78 8.94
CA ILE A 143 6.74 -16.44 8.84
C ILE A 143 5.95 -17.11 9.95
N GLN A 144 6.19 -18.40 10.20
CA GLN A 144 5.53 -19.15 11.28
C GLN A 144 5.81 -18.51 12.65
N GLN A 145 7.08 -18.23 12.96
CA GLN A 145 7.50 -17.63 14.21
C GLN A 145 6.96 -16.20 14.42
N LYS A 146 7.06 -15.35 13.39
CA LYS A 146 6.65 -13.94 13.48
C LYS A 146 5.14 -13.77 13.50
N LEU A 147 4.38 -14.65 12.84
CA LEU A 147 2.92 -14.51 12.74
C LEU A 147 2.14 -15.49 13.64
N GLY A 148 2.84 -16.34 14.38
CA GLY A 148 2.24 -17.28 15.33
C GLY A 148 1.42 -18.38 14.64
N LEU A 149 1.82 -18.76 13.43
CA LEU A 149 1.22 -19.87 12.71
C LEU A 149 1.90 -21.16 13.19
N THR A 150 1.11 -22.12 13.65
CA THR A 150 1.57 -23.46 14.07
C THR A 150 1.21 -24.49 13.03
#